data_AF-A0A2V9P514-F1
#
_entry.id   AF-A0A2V9P514-F1
#
_cell.length_a   1.000
_cell.length_b   1.000
_cell.length_c   1.000
_cell.angle_alpha   90.00
_cell.angle_beta   90.00
_cell.angle_gamma   90.00
#
_symmetry.space_group_name_H-M   'P 1'
#
loop_
_entity.id
_entity.type
_entity.pdbx_description
1 polymer ?
#
loop_
_entity_poly.entity_id
_entity_poly.type
_entity_poly.pdbx_seq_one_letter_code
_entity_poly.pdbx_strand_id
1 'polypeptide(L)'
;LYQLWYDAVETAIKNAPGTLFVCAAGNSDSDASFLQDVPAGLRLPNLLAVGAVNQAGDETSFTSYGPTVAVDADGYEVESYVPGGAKLKLSGTSMASPNVTNLAAKLFALDPSLTPQKIIELIKQGATPSEDGRRHLIDPKRSIELLKNGKSISAAAK
;
A
#
# COMPACT_ATOMS: atom_id res chain seq x y z
N LEU A 1 20.13 -7.37 18.35
CA LEU A 1 20.14 -6.34 17.29
C LEU A 1 18.80 -6.31 16.54
N TYR A 2 18.33 -7.43 15.99
CA TYR A 2 17.03 -7.48 15.29
C TYR A 2 15.84 -6.99 16.14
N GLN A 3 15.67 -7.49 17.37
CA GLN A 3 14.57 -7.06 18.25
C GLN A 3 14.59 -5.54 18.53
N LEU A 4 15.78 -4.97 18.74
CA LEU A 4 15.93 -3.53 18.95
C LEU A 4 15.48 -2.73 17.72
N TRP A 5 15.80 -3.20 16.51
CA TRP A 5 15.34 -2.59 15.26
C TRP A 5 13.82 -2.70 15.10
N TYR A 6 13.27 -3.89 15.35
CA TYR A 6 11.84 -4.15 15.30
C TYR A 6 11.07 -3.20 16.23
N ASP A 7 11.45 -3.16 17.50
CA ASP A 7 10.80 -2.34 18.52
C ASP A 7 10.93 -0.84 18.17
N ALA A 8 12.09 -0.42 17.65
CA ALA A 8 12.32 0.97 17.28
C ALA A 8 11.42 1.44 16.14
N VAL A 9 11.30 0.65 15.06
CA VAL A 9 10.44 1.01 13.92
C VAL A 9 8.96 0.95 14.32
N GLU A 10 8.55 -0.10 15.04
CA GLU A 10 7.17 -0.21 15.52
C GLU A 10 6.79 0.98 16.41
N THR A 11 7.66 1.33 17.37
CA THR A 11 7.48 2.49 18.25
C THR A 11 7.42 3.80 17.47
N ALA A 12 8.30 3.99 16.49
CA ALA A 12 8.32 5.20 15.68
C ALA A 12 7.01 5.40 14.89
N ILE A 13 6.47 4.34 14.28
CA ILE A 13 5.21 4.41 13.54
C ILE A 13 4.02 4.65 14.49
N LYS A 14 3.98 3.96 15.64
CA LYS A 14 2.93 4.14 16.67
C LYS A 14 2.88 5.58 17.19
N ASN A 15 4.03 6.22 17.36
CA ASN A 15 4.12 7.60 17.86
C ASN A 15 3.79 8.68 16.81
N ALA A 16 3.49 8.29 15.57
CA ALA A 16 3.07 9.20 14.50
C ALA A 16 1.67 8.85 13.95
N PRO A 17 0.61 8.83 14.80
CA PRO A 17 -0.71 8.30 14.42
C PRO A 17 -1.40 9.07 13.29
N GLY A 18 -1.04 10.35 13.07
CA GLY A 18 -1.53 11.17 11.97
C GLY A 18 -0.77 11.01 10.65
N THR A 19 0.29 10.18 10.62
CA THR A 19 1.08 9.89 9.42
C THR A 19 0.69 8.54 8.85
N LEU A 20 0.40 8.50 7.55
CA LEU A 20 0.24 7.24 6.80
C LEU A 20 1.63 6.74 6.37
N PHE A 21 1.96 5.52 6.73
CA PHE A 21 3.17 4.83 6.29
C PHE A 21 2.79 3.82 5.21
N VAL A 22 3.41 3.93 4.03
CA VAL A 22 3.29 2.95 2.95
C VAL A 22 4.65 2.30 2.79
N CYS A 23 4.71 0.97 2.81
CA CYS A 23 5.96 0.22 2.69
C CYS A 23 5.89 -0.89 1.63
N ALA A 24 7.05 -1.26 1.13
CA ALA A 24 7.21 -2.39 0.24
C ALA A 24 7.10 -3.70 1.03
N ALA A 25 6.43 -4.71 0.46
CA ALA A 25 6.29 -6.01 1.11
C ALA A 25 7.62 -6.79 1.19
N GLY A 26 8.56 -6.54 0.26
CA GLY A 26 9.80 -7.30 0.10
C GLY A 26 9.91 -7.95 -1.27
N ASN A 27 11.12 -8.36 -1.65
CA ASN A 27 11.43 -8.93 -2.98
C ASN A 27 12.05 -10.34 -2.86
N SER A 28 11.65 -11.09 -1.84
CA SER A 28 12.28 -12.37 -1.48
C SER A 28 11.37 -13.58 -1.68
N ASP A 29 10.20 -13.41 -2.29
CA ASP A 29 9.18 -14.48 -2.44
C ASP A 29 8.90 -15.21 -1.11
N SER A 30 8.68 -14.41 -0.07
CA SER A 30 8.61 -14.87 1.32
C SER A 30 7.42 -14.28 2.05
N ASP A 31 6.93 -15.00 3.07
CA ASP A 31 5.90 -14.48 3.96
C ASP A 31 6.49 -13.43 4.92
N ALA A 32 6.21 -12.16 4.66
CA ALA A 32 6.70 -11.02 5.43
C ALA A 32 6.14 -11.00 6.87
N SER A 33 4.95 -11.54 7.11
CA SER A 33 4.39 -11.68 8.45
C SER A 33 5.12 -12.74 9.26
N PHE A 34 5.38 -13.90 8.65
CA PHE A 34 6.08 -15.02 9.27
C PHE A 34 7.54 -14.66 9.59
N LEU A 35 8.24 -14.04 8.64
CA LEU A 35 9.61 -13.57 8.83
C LEU A 35 9.72 -12.32 9.69
N GLN A 36 8.59 -11.68 10.03
CA GLN A 36 8.54 -10.42 10.75
C GLN A 36 9.35 -9.32 10.04
N ASP A 37 9.31 -9.28 8.71
CA ASP A 37 10.10 -8.32 7.92
C ASP A 37 9.67 -6.89 8.24
N VAL A 38 10.55 -6.07 8.82
CA VAL A 38 10.17 -4.75 9.29
C VAL A 38 10.36 -3.70 8.19
N PRO A 39 9.32 -2.90 7.83
CA PRO A 39 8.02 -2.78 8.50
C PRO A 39 6.90 -3.67 7.95
N ALA A 40 7.06 -4.35 6.80
CA ALA A 40 5.99 -5.08 6.11
C ALA A 40 5.24 -6.14 6.94
N GLY A 41 5.89 -6.75 7.93
CA GLY A 41 5.35 -7.73 8.87
C GLY A 41 4.68 -7.12 10.11
N LEU A 42 4.75 -5.80 10.29
CA LEU A 42 4.07 -5.10 11.40
C LEU A 42 2.57 -4.94 11.11
N ARG A 43 1.75 -4.97 12.17
CA ARG A 43 0.30 -4.70 12.11
C ARG A 43 -0.03 -3.40 12.85
N LEU A 44 0.01 -2.28 12.14
CA LEU A 44 -0.28 -0.97 12.71
C LEU A 44 -1.41 -0.28 11.93
N PRO A 45 -2.30 0.47 12.60
CA PRO A 45 -3.50 1.03 11.98
C PRO A 45 -3.19 2.09 10.89
N ASN A 46 -2.00 2.66 10.91
CA ASN A 46 -1.51 3.66 9.97
C ASN A 46 -0.37 3.16 9.06
N LEU A 47 -0.23 1.84 8.91
CA LEU A 47 0.77 1.19 8.06
C LEU A 47 0.10 0.35 6.98
N LEU A 48 0.58 0.49 5.73
CA LEU A 48 0.09 -0.23 4.56
C LEU A 48 1.26 -0.88 3.80
N ALA A 49 1.39 -2.20 3.90
CA ALA A 49 2.37 -2.97 3.13
C ALA A 49 1.82 -3.36 1.75
N VAL A 50 2.67 -3.25 0.73
CA VAL A 50 2.29 -3.32 -0.68
C VAL A 50 3.07 -4.42 -1.42
N GLY A 51 2.33 -5.36 -2.01
CA GLY A 51 2.85 -6.39 -2.91
C GLY A 51 2.98 -5.90 -4.35
N ALA A 52 3.69 -6.66 -5.19
CA ALA A 52 3.97 -6.32 -6.57
C ALA A 52 3.33 -7.29 -7.56
N VAL A 53 2.58 -6.72 -8.49
CA VAL A 53 2.07 -7.41 -9.68
C VAL A 53 2.67 -6.81 -10.94
N ASN A 54 2.53 -7.52 -12.06
CA ASN A 54 2.81 -6.96 -13.38
C ASN A 54 1.58 -6.21 -13.93
N GLN A 55 1.72 -5.68 -15.15
CA GLN A 55 0.68 -4.90 -15.82
C GLN A 55 -0.60 -5.70 -16.14
N ALA A 56 -0.54 -7.04 -16.14
CA ALA A 56 -1.70 -7.91 -16.27
C ALA A 56 -2.40 -8.19 -14.93
N GLY A 57 -1.85 -7.72 -13.81
CA GLY A 57 -2.31 -8.06 -12.47
C GLY A 57 -1.79 -9.40 -11.95
N ASP A 58 -0.85 -10.02 -12.68
CA ASP A 58 -0.23 -11.28 -12.27
C ASP A 58 0.85 -11.06 -11.23
N GLU A 59 0.95 -12.01 -10.30
CA GLU A 59 1.98 -12.02 -9.26
C GLU A 59 3.38 -11.99 -9.88
N THR A 60 4.26 -11.15 -9.34
CA THR A 60 5.66 -11.17 -9.72
C THR A 60 6.41 -12.25 -8.93
N SER A 61 7.36 -12.94 -9.55
CA SER A 61 8.09 -14.05 -8.92
C SER A 61 8.97 -13.66 -7.72
N PHE A 62 9.03 -12.37 -7.39
CA PHE A 62 9.81 -11.86 -6.27
C PHE A 62 8.95 -11.30 -5.14
N THR A 63 7.66 -11.04 -5.36
CA THR A 63 6.86 -10.31 -4.35
C THR A 63 6.78 -11.11 -3.06
N SER A 64 7.22 -10.51 -1.96
CA SER A 64 6.90 -11.06 -0.64
C SER A 64 5.41 -10.86 -0.36
N TYR A 65 4.84 -11.78 0.42
CA TYR A 65 3.41 -11.93 0.65
C TYR A 65 3.10 -12.10 2.14
N GLY A 66 1.87 -12.47 2.47
CA GLY A 66 1.45 -12.81 3.82
C GLY A 66 0.33 -11.90 4.33
N PRO A 67 -0.28 -12.23 5.48
CA PRO A 67 -1.50 -11.58 5.96
C PRO A 67 -1.32 -10.13 6.43
N THR A 68 -0.11 -9.56 6.39
CA THR A 68 0.16 -8.13 6.61
C THR A 68 0.23 -7.33 5.31
N VAL A 69 0.47 -7.97 4.17
CA VAL A 69 0.42 -7.35 2.85
C VAL A 69 -1.05 -7.18 2.48
N ALA A 70 -1.47 -5.94 2.28
CA ALA A 70 -2.90 -5.61 2.25
C ALA A 70 -3.43 -5.24 0.86
N VAL A 71 -2.56 -4.79 -0.04
CA VAL A 71 -2.89 -4.50 -1.44
C VAL A 71 -1.67 -4.72 -2.34
N ASP A 72 -1.93 -4.82 -3.63
CA ASP A 72 -0.94 -5.02 -4.68
C ASP A 72 -1.04 -3.90 -5.71
N ALA A 73 0.11 -3.53 -6.27
CA ALA A 73 0.20 -2.54 -7.33
C ALA A 73 1.26 -2.91 -8.36
N ASP A 74 1.25 -2.23 -9.51
CA ASP A 74 2.24 -2.46 -10.57
C ASP A 74 3.66 -2.22 -10.05
N GLY A 75 4.48 -3.26 -10.12
CA GLY A 75 5.86 -3.31 -9.66
C GLY A 75 6.79 -4.03 -10.63
N TYR A 76 6.37 -4.33 -11.86
CA TYR A 76 7.19 -5.02 -12.85
C TYR A 76 7.46 -4.15 -14.07
N GLU A 77 8.73 -3.91 -14.36
CA GLU A 77 9.16 -3.03 -15.47
C GLU A 77 8.51 -1.64 -15.45
N VAL A 78 8.32 -1.09 -14.24
CA VAL A 78 7.74 0.24 -14.04
C VAL A 78 8.73 1.29 -14.50
N GLU A 79 8.35 2.07 -15.51
CA GLU A 79 9.15 3.17 -16.02
C GLU A 79 9.12 4.36 -15.05
N SER A 80 10.30 4.84 -14.65
CA SER A 80 10.45 6.03 -13.82
C SER A 80 11.72 6.81 -14.16
N TYR A 81 11.84 8.01 -13.60
CA TYR A 81 13.00 8.88 -13.77
C TYR A 81 14.11 8.54 -12.76
N VAL A 82 15.35 8.60 -13.23
CA VAL A 82 16.55 8.55 -12.39
C VAL A 82 17.28 9.91 -12.39
N PRO A 83 18.21 10.17 -11.46
CA PRO A 83 19.01 11.40 -11.48
C PRO A 83 19.60 11.67 -12.86
N GLY A 84 19.48 12.91 -13.33
CA GLY A 84 19.86 13.30 -14.70
C GLY A 84 18.72 13.24 -15.73
N GLY A 85 17.50 12.82 -15.34
CA GLY A 85 16.30 12.89 -16.19
C GLY A 85 16.14 11.74 -17.17
N ALA A 86 17.06 10.77 -17.16
CA ALA A 86 16.89 9.53 -17.91
C ALA A 86 15.72 8.71 -17.35
N LYS A 87 15.11 7.90 -18.21
CA LYS A 87 14.05 6.97 -17.85
C LYS A 87 14.59 5.54 -17.83
N LEU A 88 14.26 4.79 -16.79
CA LEU A 88 14.57 3.36 -16.67
C LEU A 88 13.33 2.61 -16.21
N LYS A 89 13.23 1.35 -16.65
CA LYS A 89 12.25 0.40 -16.16
C LYS A 89 12.89 -0.43 -15.06
N LEU A 90 12.28 -0.43 -13.88
CA LEU A 90 12.73 -1.20 -12.73
C LEU A 90 11.59 -2.06 -12.18
N SER A 91 11.97 -3.13 -11.49
CA SER A 91 11.01 -4.07 -10.88
C SER A 91 11.27 -4.20 -9.38
N GLY A 92 10.19 -4.31 -8.61
CA GLY A 92 10.23 -4.50 -7.16
C GLY A 92 8.95 -4.03 -6.50
N THR A 93 8.70 -4.53 -5.28
CA THR A 93 7.68 -3.94 -4.39
C THR A 93 7.99 -2.48 -4.05
N SER A 94 9.27 -2.07 -4.12
CA SER A 94 9.69 -0.66 -4.09
C SER A 94 9.11 0.19 -5.22
N MET A 95 8.76 -0.40 -6.37
CA MET A 95 8.08 0.27 -7.48
C MET A 95 6.56 0.21 -7.34
N ALA A 96 6.02 -0.81 -6.66
CA ALA A 96 4.60 -0.92 -6.34
C ALA A 96 4.16 0.08 -5.25
N SER A 97 4.92 0.23 -4.17
CA SER A 97 4.60 1.15 -3.06
C SER A 97 4.28 2.59 -3.49
N PRO A 98 5.06 3.27 -4.36
CA PRO A 98 4.75 4.64 -4.78
C PRO A 98 3.44 4.75 -5.57
N ASN A 99 2.99 3.69 -6.27
CA ASN A 99 1.67 3.68 -6.92
C ASN A 99 0.54 3.76 -5.88
N VAL A 100 0.66 3.05 -4.76
CA VAL A 100 -0.28 3.12 -3.63
C VAL A 100 -0.19 4.46 -2.90
N THR A 101 1.02 4.97 -2.67
CA THR A 101 1.24 6.31 -2.10
C THR A 101 0.57 7.40 -2.93
N ASN A 102 0.66 7.32 -4.27
CA ASN A 102 -0.02 8.24 -5.17
C ASN A 102 -1.55 8.18 -5.02
N LEU A 103 -2.14 6.99 -4.87
CA LEU A 103 -3.57 6.86 -4.59
C LEU A 103 -3.94 7.48 -3.23
N ALA A 104 -3.18 7.19 -2.18
CA ALA A 104 -3.39 7.79 -0.86
C ALA A 104 -3.32 9.32 -0.90
N ALA A 105 -2.33 9.89 -1.60
CA ALA A 105 -2.17 11.32 -1.78
C ALA A 105 -3.38 11.96 -2.50
N LYS A 106 -3.93 11.29 -3.52
CA LYS A 106 -5.16 11.74 -4.20
C LYS A 106 -6.36 11.76 -3.26
N LEU A 107 -6.50 10.76 -2.39
CA LEU A 107 -7.57 10.72 -1.39
C LEU A 107 -7.43 11.88 -0.38
N PHE A 108 -6.21 12.13 0.13
CA PHE A 108 -5.94 13.30 0.96
C PHE A 108 -6.23 14.63 0.23
N ALA A 109 -5.88 14.74 -1.05
CA ALA A 109 -6.14 15.97 -1.82
C ALA A 109 -7.65 16.23 -2.01
N LEU A 110 -8.45 15.17 -2.15
CA LEU A 110 -9.91 15.26 -2.25
C LEU A 110 -10.59 15.50 -0.89
N ASP A 111 -9.96 15.07 0.20
CA ASP A 111 -10.44 15.28 1.55
C ASP A 111 -9.28 15.33 2.56
N PRO A 112 -8.78 16.53 2.89
CA PRO A 112 -7.69 16.70 3.85
C PRO A 112 -8.05 16.32 5.29
N SER A 113 -9.33 16.06 5.61
CA SER A 113 -9.78 15.65 6.94
C SER A 113 -9.66 14.15 7.20
N LEU A 114 -9.35 13.36 6.16
CA LEU A 114 -9.22 11.90 6.29
C LEU A 114 -8.07 11.53 7.23
N THR A 115 -8.29 10.51 8.05
CA THR A 115 -7.23 9.89 8.85
C THR A 115 -6.48 8.84 8.02
N PRO A 116 -5.22 8.49 8.36
CA PRO A 116 -4.49 7.39 7.73
C PRO A 116 -5.28 6.08 7.68
N GLN A 117 -5.96 5.75 8.78
CA GLN A 117 -6.82 4.56 8.90
C GLN A 117 -7.93 4.59 7.85
N LYS A 118 -8.60 5.74 7.69
CA LYS A 118 -9.69 5.87 6.74
C LYS A 118 -9.21 5.75 5.30
N ILE A 119 -8.02 6.25 4.99
CA ILE A 119 -7.41 6.07 3.68
C ILE A 119 -7.09 4.60 3.41
N ILE A 120 -6.48 3.90 4.37
CA ILE A 120 -6.21 2.46 4.25
C ILE A 120 -7.51 1.69 4.00
N GLU A 121 -8.59 2.00 4.74
CA GLU A 121 -9.90 1.40 4.52
C GLU A 121 -10.42 1.64 3.09
N LEU A 122 -10.38 2.88 2.60
CA LEU A 122 -10.85 3.22 1.24
C LEU A 122 -10.02 2.52 0.15
N ILE A 123 -8.71 2.40 0.34
CA ILE A 123 -7.83 1.69 -0.59
C ILE A 123 -8.14 0.19 -0.58
N LYS A 124 -8.22 -0.43 0.61
CA LYS A 124 -8.51 -1.87 0.74
C LYS A 124 -9.91 -2.26 0.24
N GLN A 125 -10.92 -1.45 0.54
CA GLN A 125 -12.30 -1.70 0.07
C GLN A 125 -12.48 -1.42 -1.42
N GLY A 126 -11.69 -0.49 -1.97
CA GLY A 126 -11.67 -0.20 -3.38
C GLY A 126 -10.91 -1.24 -4.20
N ALA A 127 -9.94 -1.93 -3.60
CA ALA A 127 -9.12 -2.91 -4.31
C ALA A 127 -9.96 -4.04 -4.93
N THR A 128 -9.52 -4.49 -6.10
CA THR A 128 -10.13 -5.61 -6.83
C THR A 128 -9.37 -6.89 -6.50
N PRO A 129 -10.03 -7.91 -5.92
CA PRO A 129 -9.38 -9.18 -5.66
C PRO A 129 -9.07 -9.89 -6.99
N SER A 130 -7.94 -10.60 -7.06
CA SER A 130 -7.66 -11.54 -8.14
C SER A 130 -8.63 -12.74 -8.10
N GLU A 131 -8.72 -13.48 -9.20
CA GLU A 131 -9.62 -14.65 -9.30
C GLU A 131 -9.35 -15.70 -8.20
N ASP A 132 -8.08 -15.89 -7.83
CA ASP A 132 -7.67 -16.78 -6.75
C ASP A 132 -7.79 -16.16 -5.35
N GLY A 133 -8.21 -14.89 -5.24
CA GLY A 133 -8.37 -14.15 -4.00
C GLY A 133 -7.06 -13.84 -3.25
N ARG A 134 -5.90 -14.18 -3.81
CA ARG A 134 -4.60 -14.01 -3.14
C ARG A 134 -4.09 -12.56 -3.21
N ARG A 135 -4.44 -11.82 -4.26
CA ARG A 135 -3.99 -10.45 -4.52
C ARG A 135 -5.17 -9.48 -4.45
N HIS A 136 -4.89 -8.25 -4.05
CA HIS A 136 -5.85 -7.16 -3.96
C HIS A 136 -5.32 -5.96 -4.75
N LEU A 137 -5.61 -5.93 -6.05
CA LEU A 137 -5.13 -4.91 -6.97
C LEU A 137 -5.74 -3.55 -6.63
N ILE A 138 -4.91 -2.52 -6.43
CA ILE A 138 -5.45 -1.17 -6.19
C ILE A 138 -6.34 -0.70 -7.35
N ASP A 139 -7.50 -0.13 -7.02
CA ASP A 139 -8.39 0.51 -7.98
C ASP A 139 -8.63 1.97 -7.56
N PRO A 140 -7.87 2.91 -8.14
CA PRO A 140 -8.01 4.33 -7.84
C PRO A 140 -9.42 4.88 -8.06
N LYS A 141 -10.15 4.39 -9.07
CA LYS A 141 -11.49 4.90 -9.39
C LYS A 141 -12.45 4.48 -8.29
N ARG A 142 -12.47 3.19 -7.96
CA ARG A 142 -13.37 2.63 -6.94
C ARG A 142 -13.09 3.20 -5.56
N SER A 143 -11.82 3.37 -5.16
CA SER A 143 -11.47 4.02 -3.90
C SER A 143 -11.97 5.47 -3.81
N ILE A 144 -11.88 6.23 -4.91
CA ILE A 144 -12.38 7.62 -4.96
C ILE A 144 -13.92 7.66 -4.95
N GLU A 145 -14.58 6.72 -5.62
CA GLU A 145 -16.04 6.61 -5.60
C GLU A 145 -16.57 6.29 -4.19
N LEU A 146 -15.92 5.38 -3.46
CA LEU A 146 -16.25 5.09 -2.07
C LEU A 146 -16.18 6.34 -1.18
N LEU A 147 -15.15 7.18 -1.36
CA LEU A 147 -15.04 8.47 -0.67
C LEU A 147 -16.22 9.40 -0.99
N LYS A 148 -16.57 9.54 -2.27
CA LYS A 148 -17.67 10.40 -2.72
C LYS A 148 -19.03 9.93 -2.19
N ASN A 149 -19.29 8.62 -2.24
CA ASN A 149 -20.55 8.03 -1.79
C ASN A 149 -20.71 8.17 -0.27
N GLY A 150 -19.65 7.98 0.50
CA GLY A 150 -19.67 8.22 1.96
C GLY A 150 -20.05 9.66 2.31
N LYS A 151 -19.58 10.64 1.53
CA LYS A 151 -19.98 12.05 1.70
C LYS A 151 -21.44 12.30 1.34
N SER A 152 -21.95 11.69 0.27
CA SER A 152 -23.35 11.84 -0.14
C SER A 152 -24.32 11.34 0.93
N ILE A 153 -24.00 10.22 1.58
CA ILE A 153 -24.82 9.67 2.68
C ILE A 153 -24.78 10.60 3.90
N SER A 154 -23.61 11.13 4.26
CA SER A 154 -23.50 12.06 5.40
C SER A 154 -24.20 13.41 5.16
N ALA A 155 -24.29 13.87 3.91
CA ALA A 155 -24.96 15.12 3.56
C ALA A 155 -26.50 14.98 3.52
N ALA A 156 -27.01 13.80 3.15
CA ALA A 156 -28.45 13.50 3.12
C ALA A 156 -29.05 13.19 4.51
N ALA A 157 -28.21 12.95 5.52
CA ALA A 157 -28.61 12.64 6.89
C ALA A 157 -28.65 13.87 7.83
N LYS A 158 -28.49 15.09 7.29
CA LYS A 158 -28.68 16.37 8.00
C LYS A 158 -29.90 17.08 7.45
#